data_AF-A0A2I0QP33-F1
#
_entry.id   AF-A0A2I0QP33-F1
#
_cell.length_a   1.000
_cell.length_b   1.000
_cell.length_c   1.000
_cell.angle_alpha   90.00
_cell.angle_beta   90.00
_cell.angle_gamma   90.00
#
_symmetry.space_group_name_H-M   'P 1'
#
loop_
_entity.id
_entity.type
_entity.pdbx_description
1 polymer ?
#
loop_
_entity_poly.entity_id
_entity_poly.type
_entity_poly.pdbx_seq_one_letter_code
_entity_poly.pdbx_strand_id
1 'polypeptide(L)' 'MLWSIVTISENNLSDKDKDLIADLVDAECHNATEKCGFILHDILETQNSSEAIIEGKKCAAENI' A
#
# COMPACT_ATOMS: atom_id res chain seq x y z
N MET A 1 2.61 12.53 7.43
CA MET A 1 2.98 11.46 8.39
C MET A 1 3.31 10.25 7.54
N LEU A 2 4.32 9.47 7.92
CA LEU A 2 4.70 8.25 7.20
C LEU A 2 3.99 7.04 7.81
N TRP A 3 3.46 6.18 6.96
CA TRP A 3 2.65 5.01 7.27
C TRP A 3 3.26 3.79 6.60
N SER A 4 3.17 2.65 7.26
CA SER A 4 3.48 1.35 6.68
C SER A 4 2.24 0.47 6.79
N ILE A 5 1.77 -0.04 5.66
CA ILE A 5 0.66 -0.99 5.58
C ILE A 5 1.24 -2.33 5.15
N VAL A 6 1.15 -3.32 6.03
CA VAL A 6 1.63 -4.67 5.76
C VAL A 6 0.45 -5.59 5.49
N THR A 7 0.41 -6.16 4.29
CA THR A 7 -0.47 -7.27 3.95
C THR A 7 0.29 -8.57 4.11
N ILE A 8 -0.33 -9.54 4.78
CA ILE A 8 0.27 -10.86 5.04
C ILE A 8 -0.66 -11.91 4.42
N SER A 9 -0.08 -12.81 3.64
CA SER A 9 -0.76 -13.96 3.06
C SER A 9 -0.36 -15.23 3.81
N GLU A 10 -1.32 -16.12 4.06
CA GLU A 10 -1.05 -17.45 4.62
C GLU A 10 -0.29 -18.35 3.63
N ASN A 11 -0.38 -18.05 2.34
CA ASN A 11 0.29 -18.76 1.26
C ASN A 11 1.39 -17.90 0.62
N ASN A 12 2.36 -18.54 -0.02
CA ASN A 12 3.33 -17.83 -0.84
C ASN A 12 2.61 -17.11 -1.98
N LEU A 13 2.88 -15.82 -2.14
CA LEU A 13 2.36 -15.03 -3.25
C LEU A 13 3.24 -15.29 -4.47
N SER A 14 2.60 -15.57 -5.61
CA SER A 14 3.33 -15.58 -6.88
C SER A 14 3.73 -14.16 -7.25
N ASP A 15 4.74 -13.99 -8.10
CA ASP A 15 5.16 -12.65 -8.52
C ASP A 15 4.02 -11.91 -9.25
N LYS A 16 3.13 -12.64 -9.93
CA LYS A 16 1.92 -12.05 -10.52
C LYS A 16 0.94 -11.51 -9.47
N ASP A 17 0.79 -12.21 -8.35
CA ASP A 17 -0.10 -11.75 -7.27
C ASP A 17 0.46 -10.49 -6.61
N LYS A 18 1.79 -10.45 -6.45
CA LYS A 18 2.53 -9.28 -5.94
C LYS A 18 2.39 -8.08 -6.85
N ASP A 19 2.63 -8.25 -8.16
CA ASP A 19 2.41 -7.21 -9.17
C ASP A 19 0.98 -6.66 -9.12
N LEU A 20 -0.01 -7.54 -9.00
CA LEU A 20 -1.42 -7.14 -8.88
C LEU A 20 -1.70 -6.35 -7.60
N ILE A 21 -1.12 -6.76 -6.47
CA ILE A 21 -1.24 -6.03 -5.19
C ILE A 21 -0.62 -4.65 -5.33
N ALA A 22 0.57 -4.55 -5.93
CA ALA A 22 1.25 -3.28 -6.16
C ALA A 22 0.41 -2.33 -7.02
N ASP A 23 -0.14 -2.82 -8.13
CA ASP A 23 -1.02 -2.04 -9.01
C ASP A 23 -2.29 -1.55 -8.28
N LEU A 24 -2.90 -2.40 -7.45
CA LEU A 24 -4.08 -2.03 -6.67
C LEU A 24 -3.77 -0.96 -5.62
N VAL A 25 -2.65 -1.10 -4.91
CA VAL A 25 -2.20 -0.12 -3.90
C VAL A 25 -1.87 1.21 -4.56
N ASP A 26 -1.17 1.22 -5.69
CA ASP A 26 -0.83 2.44 -6.43
C ASP A 26 -2.10 3.15 -6.93
N ALA A 27 -3.03 2.42 -7.52
CA ALA A 27 -4.30 2.97 -8.00
C ALA A 27 -5.13 3.61 -6.87
N GLU A 28 -5.23 2.95 -5.71
CA GLU A 28 -5.93 3.51 -4.55
C GLU A 28 -5.20 4.72 -3.96
N CYS A 29 -3.87 4.68 -3.87
CA CYS A 29 -3.08 5.83 -3.42
C CYS A 29 -3.28 7.03 -4.35
N HIS A 30 -3.27 6.82 -5.67
CA HIS A 30 -3.53 7.85 -6.66
C HIS A 30 -4.92 8.48 -6.48
N ASN A 31 -5.97 7.65 -6.38
CA ASN A 31 -7.34 8.11 -6.16
C ASN A 31 -7.51 8.88 -4.84
N ALA A 32 -6.78 8.47 -3.81
CA ALA A 32 -6.83 9.11 -2.50
C ALA A 32 -5.87 10.30 -2.37
N THR A 33 -4.95 10.52 -3.31
CA THR A 33 -3.97 11.62 -3.29
C THR A 33 -4.68 12.97 -3.18
N GLU A 34 -5.71 13.23 -4.00
CA GLU A 34 -6.43 14.51 -3.99
C GLU A 34 -7.15 14.80 -2.66
N LYS A 35 -7.79 13.77 -2.08
CA LYS A 35 -8.64 13.92 -0.90
C LYS A 35 -7.85 13.86 0.41
N CYS A 36 -6.90 12.94 0.48
CA CYS A 36 -6.21 12.54 1.70
C CYS A 36 -4.72 12.89 1.69
N GLY A 37 -4.17 13.31 0.54
CA GLY A 37 -2.75 13.58 0.37
C GLY A 37 -1.91 12.32 0.50
N PHE A 38 -2.43 11.16 0.07
CA PHE A 38 -1.68 9.93 0.09
C PHE A 38 -0.69 9.86 -1.07
N ILE A 39 0.57 9.57 -0.78
CA ILE A 39 1.66 9.38 -1.73
C ILE A 39 2.28 8.02 -1.42
N LEU A 40 2.23 7.10 -2.38
CA LEU A 40 2.96 5.84 -2.30
C LEU A 40 4.45 6.13 -2.57
N HIS A 41 5.32 5.73 -1.65
CA HIS A 41 6.77 5.89 -1.79
C HIS A 41 7.45 4.62 -2.28
N ASP A 42 7.08 3.48 -1.69
CA ASP A 42 7.72 2.20 -1.98
C ASP A 42 6.80 1.03 -1.64
N ILE A 43 7.03 -0.11 -2.27
CA ILE A 43 6.42 -1.40 -1.94
C ILE A 43 7.53 -2.42 -1.76
N LEU A 44 7.68 -2.90 -0.52
CA LEU A 44 8.64 -3.94 -0.17
C LEU A 44 7.94 -5.29 -0.14
N GLU A 45 8.49 -6.25 -0.86
CA GLU A 45 7.86 -7.55 -1.02
C GLU A 45 8.71 -8.67 -0.45
N THR A 46 8.05 -9.63 0.19
CA THR A 46 8.66 -10.89 0.64
C THR A 46 7.92 -12.07 0.01
N GLN A 47 8.21 -13.29 0.46
CA GLN A 47 7.56 -14.49 -0.06
C GLN A 47 6.06 -14.53 0.23
N ASN A 48 5.62 -13.93 1.33
CA ASN A 48 4.27 -14.02 1.86
C ASN A 48 3.72 -12.68 2.39
N SER A 49 4.41 -11.57 2.13
CA SER A 49 3.94 -10.25 2.53
C SER A 49 4.28 -9.18 1.50
N SER A 50 3.48 -8.11 1.50
CA SER A 50 3.80 -6.84 0.85
C SER A 50 3.65 -5.72 1.87
N GLU A 51 4.62 -4.83 1.93
CA GLU A 51 4.63 -3.65 2.79
C GLU A 51 4.62 -2.40 1.91
N ALA A 52 3.53 -1.63 1.98
CA ALA A 52 3.41 -0.35 1.29
C ALA A 52 3.80 0.79 2.23
N ILE A 53 4.78 1.60 1.82
CA ILE A 53 5.20 2.80 2.54
C ILE A 53 4.48 3.99 1.92
N ILE A 54 3.60 4.62 2.71
CA ILE A 54 2.72 5.68 2.24
C ILE A 54 2.92 6.92 3.10
N GLU A 55 2.99 8.09 2.48
CA GLU A 55 2.89 9.37 3.18
C GLU A 55 1.48 9.92 3.07
N GLY A 56 0.90 10.36 4.19
CA GLY A 56 -0.46 10.89 4.21
C GLY A 56 -0.70 11.98 5.25
N LYS A 57 -1.81 12.71 5.09
CA LYS A 57 -2.33 13.62 6.11
C LYS A 57 -3.02 12.84 7.22
N LYS A 58 -3.02 13.41 8.42
CA LYS A 58 -3.62 12.80 9.61
C LYS A 58 -5.13 12.52 9.46
N CYS A 59 -5.86 13.26 8.63
CA CYS A 59 -7.27 12.99 8.36
C CYS A 59 -7.53 11.67 7.60
N ALA A 60 -6.50 11.14 6.95
CA ALA A 60 -6.60 9.89 6.21
C ALA A 60 -6.46 8.68 7.14
N ALA A 61 -5.71 8.85 8.23
CA ALA A 61 -5.57 7.92 9.35
C ALA A 61 -6.89 7.51 10.00
N GLU A 62 -7.82 8.47 10.07
CA GLU A 62 -9.07 8.33 10.81
C GLU A 62 -10.11 7.51 10.04
N ASN A 63 -9.82 7.18 8.77
CA ASN A 63 -10.74 6.49 7.85
C ASN A 63 -10.23 5.11 7.40
N ILE A 64 -9.10 4.63 7.95
CA ILE A 64 -8.53 3.30 7.73
C ILE A 64 -8.62 2.52 9.03
#